data_AF-A0A8S2TWE5-F1
#
_entry.id   AF-A0A8S2TWE5-F1
#
_cell.length_a   1.000
_cell.length_b   1.000
_cell.length_c   1.000
_cell.angle_alpha   90.00
_cell.angle_beta   90.00
_cell.angle_gamma   90.00
#
_symmetry.space_group_name_H-M   'P 1'
#
loop_
_entity.id
_entity.type
_entity.pdbx_description
1 polymer ?
#
loop_
_entity_poly.entity_id
_entity_poly.type
_entity_poly.pdbx_seq_one_letter_code
_entity_poly.pdbx_strand_id
1 'polypeptide(L)' 'GSTLYLKANLILCKRDYLRLFGMTGHCASCQRLIPAFDLVMRCGELVYHLNCFSCYECQQ' A
#
# COMPACT_ATOMS: atom_id res chain seq x y z
N GLY A 1 -8.05 11.75 17.02
CA GLY A 1 -6.95 12.61 17.50
C GLY A 1 -5.88 12.66 16.44
N SER A 2 -5.33 13.84 16.17
CA SER A 2 -4.27 14.03 15.18
C SER A 2 -2.96 13.43 15.72
N THR A 3 -2.59 12.24 15.26
CA THR A 3 -1.28 11.64 15.59
C THR A 3 -0.21 12.21 14.67
N LEU A 4 0.86 12.73 15.28
CA LEU A 4 2.04 13.23 14.58
C LEU A 4 3.17 12.20 14.72
N TYR A 5 3.95 12.05 13.66
CA TYR A 5 5.06 11.10 13.59
C TYR A 5 6.37 11.88 13.45
N LEU A 6 7.41 11.45 14.17
CA LEU A 6 8.73 12.09 14.13
C LEU A 6 9.76 11.08 13.63
N LYS A 7 10.36 11.36 12.47
CA LYS A 7 11.38 10.48 11.85
C LYS A 7 12.28 11.29 10.91
N ALA A 8 13.56 10.97 10.88
CA ALA A 8 14.56 11.68 10.06
C ALA A 8 14.55 13.21 10.26
N ASN A 9 14.34 13.67 11.51
CA ASN A 9 14.19 15.08 11.88
C ASN A 9 13.02 15.82 11.20
N LEU A 10 12.02 15.07 10.70
CA LEU A 10 10.78 15.61 10.13
C LEU A 10 9.59 15.32 11.07
N ILE A 11 8.68 16.28 11.18
CA ILE A 11 7.36 16.09 11.79
C ILE A 11 6.37 15.86 10.66
N LEU A 12 5.72 14.68 10.66
CA LEU A 12 4.89 14.21 9.56
C LEU A 12 3.50 13.84 10.04
N CYS A 13 2.51 14.08 9.19
CA CYS A 13 1.19 13.48 9.37
C CYS A 13 1.25 11.97 9.08
N LYS A 14 0.25 11.20 9.53
CA LYS A 14 0.16 9.75 9.28
C LYS A 14 0.36 9.39 7.80
N ARG A 15 -0.23 10.17 6.90
CA ARG A 15 -0.18 9.94 5.45
C ARG A 15 1.24 10.09 4.89
N ASP A 16 1.93 11.18 5.24
CA ASP A 16 3.27 11.44 4.73
C ASP A 16 4.30 10.49 5.36
N TYR A 17 4.11 10.14 6.63
CA TYR A 17 4.91 9.11 7.27
C TYR A 17 4.81 7.78 6.54
N LEU A 18 3.59 7.31 6.25
CA LEU A 18 3.38 6.08 5.48
C LEU A 18 3.94 6.20 4.06
N ARG A 19 3.78 7.35 3.40
CA ARG A 19 4.31 7.56 2.04
C ARG A 19 5.83 7.49 1.95
N LEU A 20 6.54 8.05 2.93
CA LEU A 20 8.01 8.12 2.92
C LEU A 20 8.66 6.89 3.57
N PHE A 21 8.03 6.32 4.59
CA PHE A 21 8.64 5.34 5.48
C PHE A 21 7.79 4.10 5.71
N GLY A 22 6.58 4.03 5.15
CA GLY A 22 5.75 2.85 5.23
C GLY A 22 6.32 1.71 4.38
N MET A 23 5.96 0.49 4.74
CA MET A 23 6.37 -0.70 3.98
C MET A 23 5.61 -0.75 2.65
N THR A 24 6.34 -0.73 1.55
CA THR A 24 5.79 -0.93 0.22
C THR A 24 5.63 -2.43 -0.07
N GLY A 25 4.63 -2.77 -0.87
CA GLY A 25 4.39 -4.14 -1.33
C GLY A 25 4.66 -4.28 -2.82
N HIS A 26 4.64 -5.50 -3.34
CA HIS A 26 4.56 -5.76 -4.78
C HIS A 26 3.22 -6.40 -5.10
N CYS A 27 2.57 -5.94 -6.17
CA CYS A 27 1.32 -6.53 -6.62
C CYS A 27 1.60 -7.89 -7.27
N ALA A 28 0.98 -8.97 -6.76
CA ALA A 28 1.19 -10.31 -7.31
C ALA A 28 0.69 -10.46 -8.76
N SER A 29 -0.29 -9.65 -9.18
CA SER A 29 -0.84 -9.66 -10.55
C SER A 29 0.02 -8.87 -11.55
N CYS A 30 0.28 -7.57 -11.29
CA CYS A 30 1.01 -6.72 -12.23
C CYS A 30 2.50 -6.53 -11.93
N GLN A 31 3.01 -7.11 -10.83
CA GLN A 31 4.41 -7.01 -10.36
C GLN A 31 4.92 -5.59 -10.14
N ARG A 32 4.03 -4.60 -10.12
CA ARG A 32 4.36 -3.21 -9.82
C ARG A 32 4.37 -2.96 -8.32
N LEU A 33 5.16 -1.96 -7.94
CA LEU A 33 5.30 -1.52 -6.56
C LEU A 33 4.01 -0.88 -6.07
N ILE A 34 3.54 -1.31 -4.91
CA ILE A 34 2.38 -0.76 -4.22
C ILE A 34 2.87 0.21 -3.14
N PRO A 35 2.55 1.51 -3.25
CA PRO A 35 2.86 2.49 -2.22
C PRO A 35 2.24 2.12 -0.87
N ALA A 36 2.96 2.36 0.22
CA ALA A 36 2.55 1.95 1.55
C ALA A 36 1.30 2.67 2.10
N PHE A 37 0.86 3.74 1.43
CA PHE A 37 -0.34 4.49 1.77
C PHE A 37 -1.55 4.15 0.89
N ASP A 38 -1.34 3.35 -0.17
CA ASP A 38 -2.41 2.97 -1.09
C ASP A 38 -3.29 1.89 -0.48
N LEU A 39 -4.56 1.90 -0.87
CA LEU A 39 -5.50 0.87 -0.49
C LEU A 39 -5.24 -0.39 -1.32
N VAL A 40 -5.15 -1.54 -0.65
CA VAL A 40 -4.76 -2.82 -1.26
C VAL A 40 -5.73 -3.93 -0.89
N MET A 41 -5.81 -4.93 -1.76
CA MET A 41 -6.45 -6.20 -1.49
C MET A 41 -5.40 -7.21 -1.04
N ARG A 42 -5.71 -8.02 -0.02
CA ARG A 42 -4.85 -9.11 0.46
C ARG A 42 -5.59 -10.43 0.35
N CYS A 43 -4.94 -11.43 -0.25
CA CYS A 43 -5.42 -12.80 -0.35
C CYS A 43 -4.32 -13.73 0.16
N GLY A 44 -4.44 -14.18 1.41
CA GLY A 44 -3.34 -14.85 2.12
C GLY A 44 -2.12 -13.93 2.20
N GLU A 45 -0.98 -14.42 1.73
CA GLU A 45 0.30 -13.69 1.68
C GLU A 45 0.43 -12.78 0.45
N LEU A 46 -0.51 -12.84 -0.50
CA LEU A 46 -0.44 -12.08 -1.74
C LEU A 46 -1.17 -10.74 -1.60
N VAL A 47 -0.56 -9.69 -2.16
CA VAL A 47 -1.09 -8.31 -2.15
C VAL A 47 -1.39 -7.88 -3.58
N TYR A 48 -2.49 -7.16 -3.77
CA TYR A 48 -2.96 -6.70 -5.08
C TYR A 48 -3.39 -5.23 -5.01
N HIS A 49 -3.18 -4.50 -6.11
CA HIS A 49 -3.91 -3.26 -6.34
C HIS A 49 -5.40 -3.55 -6.45
N LEU A 50 -6.25 -2.59 -6.08
CA LEU A 50 -7.71 -2.71 -6.24
C LEU A 50 -8.11 -3.09 -7.66
N ASN A 51 -7.51 -2.45 -8.66
CA ASN A 51 -7.81 -2.68 -10.08
C ASN A 51 -7.18 -3.98 -10.62
N CYS A 52 -6.28 -4.62 -9.86
CA CYS A 52 -5.62 -5.86 -10.26
C CYS A 52 -6.18 -7.08 -9.52
N PHE A 53 -7.10 -6.87 -8.57
CA PHE A 53 -7.79 -7.94 -7.87
C PHE A 53 -9.07 -8.28 -8.64
N SER A 54 -8.92 -9.11 -9.68
CA SER A 54 -10.02 -9.61 -10.50
C SER A 54 -10.00 -11.13 -10.55
N CYS A 55 -11.14 -11.71 -10.86
CA CYS A 55 -11.25 -13.16 -11.04
C CYS A 55 -10.39 -13.62 -12.22
N TYR A 56 -9.65 -14.72 -12.07
CA TYR A 56 -8.83 -15.27 -13.15
C TYR A 56 -9.67 -15.69 -14.38
N GLU A 57 -10.87 -16.24 -14.15
CA GLU A 57 -11.75 -16.74 -15.20
C GLU A 57 -12.53 -15.63 -15.92
N CYS A 58 -13.16 -14.71 -15.17
CA CYS A 58 -14.01 -13.67 -15.77
C CYS A 58 -13.35 -12.29 -15.89
N GLN A 59 -12.17 -12.08 -15.29
CA GLN A 59 -11.42 -10.82 -15.28
C GLN A 59 -12.24 -9.58 -14.87
N GLN A 60 -13.32 -9.80 -14.12
CA GLN A 60 -14.15 -8.76 -13.50
C GLN A 60 -13.73 -8.50 -12.06
#